data_AF-A0A4Q3USW5-F1
#
_entry.id   AF-A0A4Q3USW5-F1
#
_cell.length_a   1.000
_cell.length_b   1.000
_cell.length_c   1.000
_cell.angle_alpha   90.00
_cell.angle_beta   90.00
_cell.angle_gamma   90.00
#
_symmetry.space_group_name_H-M   'P 1'
#
loop_
_entity.id
_entity.type
_entity.pdbx_description
1 polymer ?
#
loop_
_entity_poly.entity_id
_entity_poly.type
_entity_poly.pdbx_seq_one_letter_code
_entity_poly.pdbx_strand_id
1 'polypeptide(L)'
;MTDEQFVAGQDRTMAMLVKSDAARPTAKQWSLASDRKVMATAMYEDMITDTRPLLPQIKAKTTVVYAYDAQMGRPTEFLDGMYAKAYEGLAGAKMKRIDGGFHFIMLDQPAAFAKEVDAFLK
;
A
#
# COMPACT_ATOMS: atom_id res chain seq x y z
N MET A 1 -23.60 1.19 11.59
CA MET A 1 -23.25 0.15 10.60
C MET A 1 -23.47 -1.19 11.25
N THR A 2 -24.31 -2.03 10.67
CA THR A 2 -24.51 -3.42 11.13
C THR A 2 -23.31 -4.29 10.74
N ASP A 3 -23.22 -5.49 11.30
CA ASP A 3 -22.17 -6.45 10.95
C ASP A 3 -22.23 -6.85 9.48
N GLU A 4 -23.43 -7.08 8.96
CA GLU A 4 -23.67 -7.41 7.55
C GLU A 4 -23.23 -6.27 6.62
N GLN A 5 -23.57 -5.02 6.98
CA GLN A 5 -23.13 -3.83 6.23
C GLN A 5 -21.60 -3.69 6.23
N PHE A 6 -20.95 -4.00 7.35
CA PHE A 6 -19.50 -3.97 7.45
C PHE A 6 -18.86 -5.05 6.56
N VAL A 7 -19.34 -6.29 6.63
CA VAL A 7 -18.82 -7.41 5.82
C VAL A 7 -18.94 -7.11 4.32
N ALA A 8 -20.11 -6.66 3.86
CA ALA A 8 -20.32 -6.30 2.46
C ALA A 8 -19.49 -5.07 2.04
N GLY A 9 -19.18 -4.18 2.98
CA GLY A 9 -18.21 -3.10 2.78
C GLY A 9 -16.81 -3.64 2.51
N GLN A 10 -16.35 -4.61 3.32
CA GLN A 10 -15.00 -5.17 3.18
C GLN A 10 -14.78 -5.91 1.87
N ASP A 11 -15.79 -6.57 1.30
CA ASP A 11 -15.67 -7.18 -0.03
C ASP A 11 -15.30 -6.16 -1.10
N ARG A 12 -16.00 -5.03 -1.12
CA ARG A 12 -15.73 -3.94 -2.07
C ARG A 12 -14.36 -3.31 -1.82
N THR A 13 -13.99 -3.10 -0.55
CA THR A 13 -12.67 -2.56 -0.19
C THR A 13 -11.56 -3.49 -0.66
N MET A 14 -11.64 -4.80 -0.39
CA MET A 14 -10.60 -5.75 -0.80
C MET A 14 -10.49 -5.86 -2.32
N ALA A 15 -11.60 -5.74 -3.06
CA ALA A 15 -11.56 -5.71 -4.52
C ALA A 15 -10.81 -4.49 -5.10
N MET A 16 -10.81 -3.35 -4.38
CA MET A 16 -10.03 -2.16 -4.76
C MET A 16 -8.56 -2.24 -4.34
N LEU A 17 -8.24 -2.99 -3.28
CA LEU A 17 -6.89 -3.01 -2.70
C LEU A 17 -6.06 -4.23 -3.13
N VAL A 18 -6.69 -5.34 -3.52
CA VAL A 18 -6.05 -6.61 -3.88
C VAL A 18 -6.49 -7.00 -5.29
N LYS A 19 -5.55 -7.07 -6.23
CA LYS A 19 -5.83 -7.48 -7.61
C LYS A 19 -6.16 -8.97 -7.69
N SER A 20 -5.42 -9.80 -6.97
CA SER A 20 -5.56 -11.25 -6.96
C SER A 20 -6.86 -11.69 -6.30
N ASP A 21 -7.79 -12.25 -7.09
CA ASP A 21 -9.03 -12.84 -6.57
C ASP A 21 -8.77 -13.91 -5.51
N ALA A 22 -7.69 -14.69 -5.67
CA ALA A 22 -7.31 -15.75 -4.74
C ALA A 22 -6.84 -15.21 -3.38
N ALA A 23 -6.29 -13.99 -3.32
CA ALA A 23 -5.78 -13.41 -2.09
C ALA A 23 -6.83 -12.59 -1.30
N ARG A 24 -7.90 -12.14 -1.96
CA ARG A 24 -8.98 -11.34 -1.34
C ARG A 24 -9.64 -12.00 -0.13
N PRO A 25 -9.97 -13.31 -0.13
CA PRO A 25 -10.60 -13.94 1.04
C PRO A 25 -9.75 -13.82 2.31
N THR A 26 -8.44 -14.01 2.18
CA THR A 26 -7.49 -13.90 3.30
C THR A 26 -7.41 -12.46 3.80
N ALA A 27 -7.26 -11.48 2.90
CA ALA A 27 -7.22 -10.06 3.28
C ALA A 27 -8.53 -9.59 3.94
N LYS A 28 -9.69 -10.06 3.42
CA LYS A 28 -10.99 -9.84 4.04
C LYS A 28 -11.04 -10.42 5.45
N GLN A 29 -10.58 -11.65 5.65
CA GLN A 29 -10.56 -12.28 6.97
C GLN A 29 -9.73 -11.46 7.97
N TRP A 30 -8.57 -10.94 7.57
CA TRP A 30 -7.77 -10.05 8.43
C TRP A 30 -8.53 -8.76 8.82
N SER A 31 -9.24 -8.16 7.86
CA SER A 31 -10.08 -6.99 8.13
C SER A 31 -11.21 -7.32 9.11
N LEU A 32 -11.89 -8.46 8.92
CA LEU A 32 -12.99 -8.89 9.81
C LEU A 32 -12.51 -9.27 11.22
N ALA A 33 -11.28 -9.74 11.36
CA ALA A 33 -10.67 -10.07 12.64
C ALA A 33 -10.16 -8.84 13.41
N SER A 34 -10.05 -7.68 12.75
CA SER A 34 -9.63 -6.43 13.39
C SER A 34 -10.72 -5.82 14.27
N ASP A 35 -10.33 -5.24 15.41
CA ASP A 35 -11.25 -4.41 16.18
C ASP A 35 -11.65 -3.15 15.38
N ARG A 36 -12.96 -2.91 15.27
CA ARG A 36 -13.49 -1.84 14.42
C ARG A 36 -13.17 -0.44 14.92
N LYS A 37 -13.11 -0.26 16.24
CA LYS A 37 -12.77 1.04 16.83
C LYS A 37 -11.30 1.34 16.57
N VAL A 38 -10.42 0.36 16.76
CA VAL A 38 -8.99 0.48 16.44
C VAL A 38 -8.79 0.77 14.95
N MET A 39 -9.49 0.05 14.07
CA MET A 39 -9.43 0.31 12.62
C MET A 39 -9.85 1.75 12.28
N ALA A 40 -10.96 2.23 12.84
CA ALA A 40 -11.45 3.58 12.58
C ALA A 40 -10.49 4.67 13.11
N THR A 41 -9.94 4.47 14.31
CA THR A 41 -8.94 5.39 14.89
C THR A 41 -7.67 5.40 14.05
N ALA A 42 -7.13 4.24 13.67
CA ALA A 42 -5.93 4.15 12.85
C ALA A 42 -6.11 4.82 11.48
N MET A 43 -7.25 4.61 10.81
CA MET A 43 -7.55 5.29 9.54
C MET A 43 -7.73 6.79 9.71
N TYR A 44 -8.36 7.25 10.79
CA TYR A 44 -8.48 8.68 11.08
C TYR A 44 -7.09 9.30 11.23
N GLU A 45 -6.23 8.72 12.08
CA GLU A 45 -4.87 9.20 12.32
C GLU A 45 -4.02 9.20 11.04
N ASP A 46 -4.07 8.13 10.25
CA ASP A 46 -3.37 8.02 8.96
C ASP A 46 -3.81 9.11 7.97
N MET A 47 -5.11 9.37 7.87
CA MET A 47 -5.65 10.36 6.93
C MET A 47 -5.33 11.82 7.28
N ILE A 48 -5.12 12.14 8.56
CA ILE A 48 -4.91 13.52 9.01
C ILE A 48 -3.47 13.86 9.38
N THR A 49 -2.59 12.87 9.41
CA THR A 49 -1.20 13.06 9.85
C THR A 49 -0.28 13.23 8.65
N ASP A 50 0.23 14.45 8.44
CA ASP A 50 1.26 14.70 7.45
C ASP A 50 2.66 14.41 8.01
N THR A 51 3.26 13.30 7.58
CA THR A 51 4.60 12.88 8.00
C THR A 51 5.73 13.33 7.07
N ARG A 52 5.42 14.02 5.95
CA ARG A 52 6.45 14.52 5.01
C ARG A 52 7.51 15.42 5.68
N PRO A 53 7.16 16.30 6.64
CA PRO A 53 8.16 17.10 7.37
C PRO A 53 9.16 16.26 8.19
N LEU A 54 8.83 14.99 8.49
CA LEU A 54 9.68 14.09 9.25
C LEU A 54 10.68 13.32 8.38
N LEU A 55 10.50 13.28 7.05
CA LEU A 55 11.37 12.55 6.13
C LEU A 55 12.87 12.87 6.28
N PRO A 56 13.31 14.13 6.48
CA PRO A 56 14.73 14.44 6.67
C PRO A 56 15.38 13.81 7.92
N GLN A 57 14.56 13.34 8.87
CA GLN A 57 15.04 12.70 10.09
C GLN A 57 15.45 11.24 9.86
N ILE A 58 14.96 10.60 8.79
CA ILE A 58 15.31 9.21 8.45
C ILE A 58 16.77 9.17 8.00
N LYS A 59 17.60 8.40 8.72
CA LYS A 59 19.03 8.18 8.39
C LYS A 59 19.34 6.80 7.82
N ALA A 60 18.37 5.88 7.88
CA ALA A 60 18.51 4.55 7.32
C ALA A 60 18.50 4.60 5.79
N LYS A 61 19.15 3.61 5.15
CA LYS A 61 18.96 3.36 3.72
C LYS A 61 17.49 3.01 3.49
N THR A 62 16.86 3.65 2.50
CA THR A 62 15.44 3.46 2.23
C THR A 62 15.19 3.13 0.76
N THR A 63 14.39 2.09 0.54
CA THR A 63 13.78 1.78 -0.75
C THR A 63 12.27 1.88 -0.60
N VAL A 64 11.62 2.71 -1.41
CA VAL A 64 10.17 2.86 -1.47
C VAL A 64 9.67 1.97 -2.60
N VAL A 65 8.96 0.91 -2.24
CA VAL A 65 8.33 -0.02 -3.18
C VAL A 65 6.86 0.36 -3.33
N TYR A 66 6.38 0.52 -4.56
CA TYR A 66 5.00 0.91 -4.85
C TYR A 66 4.40 0.17 -6.03
N ALA A 67 3.07 0.08 -6.02
CA ALA A 67 2.30 -0.70 -6.98
C ALA A 67 1.94 0.13 -8.20
N TYR A 68 1.79 -0.54 -9.34
CA TYR A 68 1.09 0.01 -10.50
C TYR A 68 0.26 -1.08 -11.17
N ASP A 69 -0.88 -0.67 -11.72
CA ASP A 69 -1.63 -1.48 -12.65
C ASP A 69 -2.34 -0.60 -13.68
N ALA A 70 -2.46 -1.09 -14.91
CA ALA A 70 -3.15 -0.36 -15.97
C ALA A 70 -4.63 -0.06 -15.63
N GLN A 71 -5.27 -0.88 -14.78
CA GLN A 71 -6.66 -0.65 -14.33
C GLN A 71 -6.81 0.62 -13.46
N MET A 72 -5.71 1.20 -12.96
CA MET A 72 -5.74 2.48 -12.26
C MET A 72 -6.10 3.65 -13.19
N GLY A 73 -6.09 3.46 -14.51
CA GLY A 73 -6.49 4.48 -15.49
C GLY A 73 -5.56 5.69 -15.55
N ARG A 74 -4.31 5.51 -15.10
CA ARG A 74 -3.27 6.54 -15.09
C ARG A 74 -2.02 6.02 -15.81
N PRO A 75 -1.27 6.90 -16.50
CA PRO A 75 0.03 6.53 -17.04
C PRO A 75 1.01 6.26 -15.89
N THR A 76 2.02 5.42 -16.13
CA THR A 76 3.03 5.07 -15.15
C THR A 76 3.75 6.28 -14.58
N GLU A 77 4.03 7.28 -15.42
CA GLU A 77 4.74 8.52 -15.07
C GLU A 77 3.98 9.35 -14.03
N PHE A 78 2.64 9.29 -14.05
CA PHE A 78 1.82 9.97 -13.06
C PHE A 78 2.06 9.39 -11.67
N LEU A 79 2.06 8.06 -11.56
CA LEU A 79 2.27 7.39 -10.28
C LEU A 79 3.73 7.53 -9.81
N ASP A 80 4.69 7.37 -10.71
CA ASP A 80 6.11 7.59 -10.38
C ASP A 80 6.36 9.00 -9.85
N GLY A 81 5.78 10.01 -10.51
CA GLY A 81 5.89 11.42 -10.09
C GLY A 81 5.22 11.66 -8.73
N MET A 82 4.07 11.03 -8.48
CA MET A 82 3.37 11.12 -7.20
C MET A 82 4.24 10.58 -6.05
N TYR A 83 4.83 9.39 -6.20
CA TYR A 83 5.72 8.81 -5.19
C TYR A 83 7.02 9.59 -5.04
N ALA A 84 7.66 10.01 -6.14
CA ALA A 84 8.86 10.84 -6.09
C ALA A 84 8.60 12.15 -5.32
N LYS A 85 7.46 12.80 -5.57
CA LYS A 85 7.05 14.02 -4.85
C LYS A 85 6.75 13.76 -3.38
N ALA A 86 6.05 12.67 -3.06
CA ALA A 86 5.70 12.31 -1.68
C ALA A 86 6.94 12.08 -0.80
N TYR A 87 8.05 11.61 -1.39
CA TYR A 87 9.29 11.29 -0.69
C TYR A 87 10.44 12.27 -0.95
N GLU A 88 10.20 13.45 -1.53
CA GLU A 88 11.26 14.38 -1.95
C GLU A 88 12.15 14.85 -0.78
N GLY A 89 11.62 14.86 0.45
CA GLY A 89 12.36 15.22 1.67
C GLY A 89 13.32 14.12 2.17
N LEU A 90 13.30 12.93 1.57
CA LEU A 90 14.15 11.81 1.95
C LEU A 90 15.33 11.64 0.98
N ALA A 91 16.45 12.27 1.33
CA ALA A 91 17.66 12.21 0.51
C ALA A 91 18.12 10.76 0.29
N GLY A 92 18.34 10.39 -0.97
CA GLY A 92 18.86 9.07 -1.34
C GLY A 92 17.86 7.92 -1.33
N ALA A 93 16.55 8.19 -1.16
CA ALA A 93 15.52 7.17 -1.32
C ALA A 93 15.55 6.54 -2.72
N LYS A 94 15.50 5.22 -2.79
CA LYS A 94 15.35 4.48 -4.05
C LYS A 94 13.87 4.23 -4.33
N MET A 95 13.41 4.58 -5.52
CA MET A 95 12.03 4.35 -5.95
C MET A 95 11.94 3.05 -6.78
N LYS A 96 11.03 2.15 -6.39
CA LYS A 96 10.84 0.85 -7.04
C LYS A 96 9.37 0.58 -7.32
N ARG A 97 8.96 0.79 -8.57
CA ARG A 97 7.64 0.38 -9.03
C ARG A 97 7.60 -1.13 -9.27
N ILE A 98 6.50 -1.75 -8.87
CA ILE A 98 6.13 -3.12 -9.23
C ILE A 98 4.80 -3.06 -9.97
N ASP A 99 4.83 -3.45 -11.24
CA ASP A 99 3.65 -3.48 -12.10
C ASP A 99 2.82 -4.75 -11.84
N GLY A 100 1.54 -4.70 -12.21
CA GLY A 100 0.62 -5.83 -12.10
C GLY A 100 0.07 -6.05 -10.69
N GLY A 101 0.08 -5.02 -9.83
CA GLY A 101 -0.40 -5.12 -8.45
C GLY A 101 -1.19 -3.89 -8.00
N PHE A 102 -2.07 -4.09 -7.02
CA PHE A 102 -2.77 -3.02 -6.31
C PHE A 102 -2.06 -2.73 -4.97
N HIS A 103 -2.76 -2.12 -4.01
CA HIS A 103 -2.21 -1.70 -2.73
C HIS A 103 -1.49 -2.83 -1.97
N PHE A 104 -2.00 -4.06 -2.01
CA PHE A 104 -1.36 -5.24 -1.41
C PHE A 104 -0.38 -5.92 -2.38
N ILE A 105 0.69 -5.22 -2.76
CA ILE A 105 1.71 -5.66 -3.74
C ILE A 105 2.30 -7.04 -3.38
N MET A 106 2.53 -7.30 -2.09
CA MET A 106 3.08 -8.57 -1.63
C MET A 106 2.14 -9.76 -1.85
N LEU A 107 0.83 -9.53 -1.93
CA LEU A 107 -0.16 -10.55 -2.24
C LEU A 107 -0.33 -10.71 -3.76
N ASP A 108 -0.29 -9.60 -4.50
CA ASP A 108 -0.51 -9.59 -5.94
C ASP A 108 0.74 -10.00 -6.74
N GLN A 109 1.92 -9.63 -6.26
CA GLN A 109 3.22 -9.80 -6.92
C GLN A 109 4.30 -10.31 -5.93
N PRO A 110 4.09 -11.47 -5.27
CA PRO A 110 4.96 -11.94 -4.18
C PRO A 110 6.42 -12.12 -4.59
N ALA A 111 6.67 -12.65 -5.79
CA ALA A 111 8.04 -12.86 -6.29
C ALA A 111 8.77 -11.55 -6.62
N ALA A 112 8.07 -10.58 -7.22
CA ALA A 112 8.66 -9.28 -7.54
C ALA A 112 8.92 -8.48 -6.25
N PHE A 113 7.99 -8.53 -5.29
CA PHE A 113 8.17 -7.90 -3.98
C PHE A 113 9.36 -8.50 -3.23
N ALA A 114 9.42 -9.83 -3.12
CA ALA A 114 10.52 -10.54 -2.45
C ALA A 114 11.89 -10.21 -3.08
N LYS A 115 11.96 -10.09 -4.41
CA LYS A 115 13.19 -9.69 -5.11
C LYS A 115 13.68 -8.31 -4.69
N GLU A 116 12.81 -7.32 -4.53
CA GLU A 116 13.22 -5.99 -4.08
C GLU A 116 13.61 -5.97 -2.60
N VAL A 117 12.97 -6.81 -1.76
CA VAL A 117 13.39 -7.03 -0.36
C VAL A 117 14.79 -7.65 -0.31
N ASP A 118 15.03 -8.72 -1.05
CA ASP A 118 16.34 -9.38 -1.11
C ASP A 118 17.44 -8.45 -1.64
N ALA A 119 17.11 -7.60 -2.62
CA ALA A 119 18.03 -6.61 -3.15
C ALA A 119 18.35 -5.50 -2.15
N PHE A 120 17.43 -5.17 -1.24
CA PHE A 120 17.65 -4.19 -0.18
C PHE A 120 18.54 -4.73 0.96
N LEU A 121 18.43 -6.02 1.27
CA LEU A 121 19.17 -6.68 2.35
C LEU A 121 20.62 -7.02 2.01
N LYS A 122 21.02 -6.89 0.73
CA LYS A 122 22.39 -7.10 0.24
C LYS A 122 23.18 -5.79 0.22
#